data_AF-A0A1Q7WXJ2-F1
#
_entry.id   AF-A0A1Q7WXJ2-F1
#
_cell.length_a   1.000
_cell.length_b   1.000
_cell.length_c   1.000
_cell.angle_alpha   90.00
_cell.angle_beta   90.00
_cell.angle_gamma   90.00
#
_symmetry.space_group_name_H-M   'P 1'
#
loop_
_entity.id
_entity.type
_entity.pdbx_description
1 polymer ?
#
loop_
_entity_poly.entity_id
_entity_poly.type
_entity_poly.pdbx_seq_one_letter_code
_entity_poly.pdbx_strand_id
1 'polypeptide(L)' 'MATEKKARRDALNESHVWQVYARRKFEEPLHEIGNVMADDVELAKVYARSIYDEFAWVEMVIVPRETIVHVIET' A
#
# COMPACT_ATOMS: atom_id res chain seq x y z
N MET A 1 6.58 29.06 -7.63
CA MET A 1 7.53 28.09 -8.25
C MET A 1 7.95 26.96 -7.30
N ALA A 2 8.30 27.19 -6.03
CA ALA A 2 8.66 26.11 -5.09
C ALA A 2 7.48 25.17 -4.75
N THR A 3 6.28 25.72 -4.59
CA THR A 3 5.04 24.99 -4.24
C THR A 3 4.62 23.98 -5.32
N GLU A 4 4.82 24.33 -6.58
CA GLU A 4 4.43 23.53 -7.75
C GLU A 4 5.35 22.30 -7.94
N LYS A 5 6.65 22.46 -7.65
CA LYS A 5 7.62 21.36 -7.62
C LYS A 5 7.35 20.39 -6.48
N LYS A 6 6.88 20.89 -5.32
CA LYS A 6 6.50 20.05 -4.18
C LYS A 6 5.23 19.26 -4.51
N ALA A 7 4.18 19.92 -4.99
CA ALA A 7 2.93 19.27 -5.37
C ALA A 7 3.11 18.18 -6.45
N ARG A 8 3.97 18.41 -7.47
CA ARG A 8 4.30 17.37 -8.45
C ARG A 8 5.04 16.18 -7.84
N ARG A 9 5.97 16.41 -6.92
CA ARG A 9 6.67 15.32 -6.23
C ARG A 9 5.73 14.53 -5.33
N ASP A 10 4.86 15.22 -4.61
CA ASP A 10 3.87 14.57 -3.74
C ASP A 10 2.90 13.72 -4.59
N ALA A 11 2.41 14.24 -5.72
CA ALA A 11 1.56 13.48 -6.64
C ALA A 11 2.24 12.28 -7.31
N LEU A 12 3.50 12.44 -7.76
CA LEU A 12 4.30 11.31 -8.29
C LEU A 12 4.62 10.27 -7.21
N ASN A 13 4.80 10.70 -5.96
CA ASN A 13 5.05 9.80 -4.84
C ASN A 13 3.76 9.06 -4.47
N GLU A 14 2.60 9.70 -4.56
CA GLU A 14 1.29 9.09 -4.28
C GLU A 14 0.85 8.08 -5.36
N SER A 15 1.17 8.33 -6.63
CA SER A 15 0.73 7.47 -7.76
C SER A 15 1.32 6.06 -7.76
N HIS A 16 2.26 5.74 -6.86
CA HIS A 16 2.93 4.45 -6.77
C HIS A 16 2.88 3.84 -5.36
N VAL A 17 2.02 4.35 -4.46
CA VAL A 17 1.87 3.77 -3.11
C VAL A 17 0.80 2.69 -3.10
N TRP A 18 1.16 1.54 -2.54
CA TRP A 18 0.27 0.40 -2.36
C TRP A 18 0.12 0.10 -0.87
N GLN A 19 -1.09 0.15 -0.33
CA GLN A 19 -1.35 -0.30 1.03
C GLN A 19 -1.38 -1.83 1.06
N VAL A 20 -0.77 -2.41 2.08
CA VAL A 20 -0.66 -3.86 2.27
C VAL A 20 -1.52 -4.28 3.43
N TYR A 21 -2.40 -5.26 3.16
CA TYR A 21 -3.25 -5.89 4.16
C TYR A 21 -2.93 -7.37 4.24
N ALA A 22 -2.91 -7.94 5.44
CA ALA A 22 -2.67 -9.36 5.62
C ALA A 22 -3.39 -9.93 6.84
N ARG A 23 -3.53 -11.26 6.85
CA ARG A 23 -4.04 -12.04 7.99
C ARG A 23 -3.39 -13.42 8.07
N ARG A 24 -3.29 -13.92 9.28
CA ARG A 24 -2.68 -15.20 9.69
C ARG A 24 -3.72 -16.31 9.85
N LYS A 25 -5.01 -15.98 9.97
CA LYS A 25 -6.12 -16.94 10.05
C LYS A 25 -7.30 -16.49 9.18
N PHE A 26 -8.06 -17.40 8.61
CA PHE A 26 -9.23 -17.04 7.80
C PHE A 26 -10.39 -16.46 8.62
N GLU A 27 -10.39 -16.70 9.93
CA GLU A 27 -11.41 -16.21 10.86
C GLU A 27 -11.15 -14.78 11.35
N GLU A 28 -9.95 -14.23 11.13
CA GLU A 28 -9.62 -12.86 11.53
C GLU A 28 -9.77 -11.88 10.35
N PRO A 29 -10.03 -10.59 10.65
CA PRO A 29 -10.09 -9.55 9.63
C PRO A 29 -8.75 -9.37 8.91
N LEU A 30 -8.80 -8.82 7.71
CA LEU A 30 -7.61 -8.26 7.07
C LEU A 30 -7.16 -7.01 7.83
N HIS A 31 -5.91 -6.98 8.25
CA HIS A 31 -5.31 -5.83 8.94
C HIS A 31 -4.35 -5.11 8.02
N GLU A 32 -4.35 -3.78 8.07
CA GLU A 32 -3.30 -2.99 7.41
C GLU A 32 -1.98 -3.23 8.15
N ILE A 33 -0.98 -3.73 7.42
CA ILE A 33 0.35 -4.01 7.97
C ILE A 33 1.41 -3.00 7.48
N GLY A 34 1.07 -2.18 6.49
CA GLY A 34 1.87 -1.07 6.02
C GLY A 34 1.66 -0.75 4.56
N ASN A 35 2.71 -0.29 3.88
CA ASN A 35 2.66 0.12 2.47
C ASN A 35 3.99 -0.12 1.76
N VAL A 36 3.93 -0.20 0.43
CA VAL A 36 5.11 -0.28 -0.44
C VAL A 36 5.00 0.74 -1.58
N MET A 37 6.14 1.26 -2.02
CA MET A 37 6.23 2.09 -3.23
C MET A 37 6.71 1.23 -4.39
N ALA A 38 5.93 1.16 -5.47
CA ALA A 38 6.27 0.40 -6.66
C ALA A 38 5.56 0.96 -7.89
N ASP A 39 6.30 0.99 -9.01
CA ASP A 39 5.81 1.55 -10.29
C ASP A 39 4.69 0.71 -10.93
N ASP A 40 4.60 -0.58 -10.60
CA ASP A 40 3.55 -1.46 -11.09
C ASP A 40 3.15 -2.52 -10.06
N VAL A 41 2.05 -3.23 -10.37
CA VAL A 41 1.43 -4.23 -9.49
C VAL A 41 2.29 -5.47 -9.27
N GLU A 42 3.11 -5.88 -10.26
CA GLU A 42 3.94 -7.07 -10.13
C GLU A 42 5.13 -6.79 -9.22
N LEU A 43 5.74 -5.61 -9.36
CA LEU A 43 6.79 -5.14 -8.46
C LEU A 43 6.25 -4.93 -7.04
N ALA A 44 5.05 -4.36 -6.91
CA ALA A 44 4.38 -4.19 -5.61
C ALA A 44 4.16 -5.53 -4.90
N LYS A 45 3.75 -6.59 -5.62
CA LYS A 45 3.61 -7.95 -5.06
C LYS A 45 4.93 -8.50 -4.56
N VAL A 46 6.00 -8.34 -5.33
CA VAL A 46 7.35 -8.78 -4.93
C VAL A 46 7.78 -8.05 -3.67
N TYR A 47 7.68 -6.72 -3.65
CA TYR A 47 8.07 -5.92 -2.49
C TYR A 47 7.25 -6.26 -1.25
N ALA A 48 5.92 -6.34 -1.37
CA ALA A 48 5.06 -6.71 -0.25
C ALA A 48 5.46 -8.07 0.34
N ARG A 49 5.68 -9.08 -0.52
CA ARG A 49 6.07 -10.41 -0.08
C ARG A 49 7.47 -10.48 0.52
N SER A 50 8.41 -9.68 0.02
CA SER A 50 9.79 -9.64 0.52
C SER A 50 9.93 -8.84 1.81
N ILE A 51 9.17 -7.75 1.98
CA ILE A 51 9.26 -6.89 3.16
C ILE A 51 8.47 -7.49 4.33
N TYR A 52 7.31 -8.09 4.05
CA TYR A 52 6.40 -8.61 5.08
C TYR A 52 6.43 -10.14 5.16
N ASP A 53 7.60 -10.77 5.07
CA ASP A 53 7.74 -12.24 5.10
C ASP A 53 7.77 -12.86 6.51
N GLU A 54 7.70 -12.01 7.55
CA GLU A 54 7.96 -12.39 8.95
C GLU A 54 6.94 -13.40 9.54
N PHE A 55 5.76 -13.52 8.92
CA PHE A 55 4.70 -14.41 9.38
C PHE A 55 4.22 -15.34 8.26
N ALA A 56 3.72 -16.51 8.63
CA ALA A 56 3.02 -17.42 7.72
C ALA A 56 1.60 -16.88 7.43
N TRP A 57 1.52 -15.85 6.59
CA TRP A 57 0.25 -15.25 6.16
C TRP A 57 -0.57 -16.26 5.35
N VAL A 58 -1.85 -16.39 5.69
CA VAL A 58 -2.79 -17.20 4.90
C VAL A 58 -3.37 -16.41 3.74
N GLU A 59 -3.33 -15.08 3.84
CA GLU A 59 -3.76 -14.16 2.80
C GLU A 59 -3.02 -12.82 2.95
N MET A 60 -2.62 -12.26 1.81
CA MET A 60 -2.00 -10.93 1.70
C MET A 60 -2.53 -10.26 0.43
N VAL A 61 -2.96 -9.01 0.56
CA VAL A 61 -3.57 -8.21 -0.51
C VAL A 61 -2.90 -6.85 -0.55
N ILE A 62 -2.75 -6.31 -1.76
CA ILE A 62 -2.28 -4.94 -2.00
C ILE A 62 -3.41 -4.12 -2.64
N VAL A 63 -3.53 -2.86 -2.24
CA VAL A 63 -4.52 -1.91 -2.76
C VAL A 63 -3.81 -0.62 -3.15
N PRO A 64 -3.97 -0.10 -4.39
CA PRO A 64 -3.40 1.19 -4.75
C PRO A 64 -4.00 2.28 -3.86
N ARG A 65 -3.16 3.11 -3.23
CA ARG A 65 -3.61 4.13 -2.27
C ARG A 65 -4.54 5.15 -2.93
N GLU A 66 -4.33 5.47 -4.20
CA GLU A 66 -5.17 6.36 -5.00
C GLU A 66 -6.62 5.87 -5.17
N THR A 67 -6.90 4.58 -4.91
CA THR A 67 -8.26 4.02 -4.97
C THR A 67 -9.01 4.13 -3.64
N ILE A 68 -8.35 4.57 -2.57
CA ILE A 68 -8.94 4.70 -1.25
C ILE A 68 -9.73 6.01 -1.17
N VAL A 69 -11.03 5.90 -0.92
CA VAL A 69 -11.93 7.04 -0.76
C VAL A 69 -12.30 7.17 0.72
N HIS A 70 -11.87 8.26 1.34
CA HIS A 70 -12.25 8.58 2.72
C HIS A 70 -13.68 9.14 2.77
N VAL A 71 -14.50 8.58 3.65
CA VAL A 71 -15.89 9.03 3.86
C VAL A 71 -15.98 10.02 5.02
N ILE A 72 -15.06 9.90 5.99
CA ILE A 72 -14.93 10.81 7.12
C ILE A 72 -13.47 11.29 7.14
N GLU A 73 -13.29 12.60 6.96
CA GLU A 73 -12.01 13.27 7.13
C GLU A 73 -11.93 13.78 8.57
N THR A 74 -10.78 13.60 9.21
CA THR A 74 -10.54 14.03 10.60
C THR A 74 -9.62 15.23 10.63
#